data_AF-A0A392TVZ0-F1
#
_entry.id   AF-A0A392TVZ0-F1
#
_cell.length_a   1.000
_cell.length_b   1.000
_cell.length_c   1.000
_cell.angle_alpha   90.00
_cell.angle_beta   90.00
_cell.angle_gamma   90.00
#
_symmetry.space_group_name_H-M   'P 1'
#
loop_
_entity.id
_entity.type
_entity.pdbx_description
1 polymer ?
#
loop_
_entity_poly.entity_id
_entity_poly.type
_entity_poly.pdbx_seq_one_letter_code
_entity_poly.pdbx_strand_id
1 'polypeptide(L)' 'MAAATNTPLTEENVSMKLLLNEKGNKVLLAGKDFVDILCSFLTMPLGTFARLVEKESSIGPVTVGCLNSLYQSVRDM' A
#
# COMPACT_ATOMS: atom_id res chain seq x y z
N MET A 1 39.03 -8.10 -26.46
CA MET A 1 38.82 -8.51 -25.05
C MET A 1 38.03 -7.40 -24.38
N ALA A 2 36.73 -7.60 -24.14
CA ALA A 2 35.88 -6.61 -23.46
C ALA A 2 35.95 -6.85 -21.95
N ALA A 3 36.32 -5.81 -21.20
CA ALA A 3 36.37 -5.86 -19.75
C ALA A 3 34.94 -5.88 -19.17
N ALA A 4 34.64 -6.86 -18.32
CA ALA A 4 33.44 -6.86 -17.51
C ALA A 4 33.62 -5.86 -16.35
N THR A 5 32.92 -4.74 -16.42
CA THR A 5 32.89 -3.74 -15.33
C THR A 5 31.98 -4.27 -14.23
N ASN A 6 32.56 -4.71 -13.12
CA ASN A 6 31.84 -5.13 -11.93
C ASN A 6 31.32 -3.88 -11.19
N THR A 7 30.17 -3.37 -11.61
CA THR A 7 29.47 -2.31 -10.87
C THR A 7 28.95 -2.91 -9.56
N PRO A 8 29.31 -2.38 -8.37
CA PRO A 8 28.65 -2.79 -7.14
C PRO A 8 27.19 -2.39 -7.25
N LEU A 9 26.31 -3.38 -7.28
CA LEU A 9 24.87 -3.18 -7.16
C LEU A 9 24.63 -2.68 -5.74
N THR A 10 24.63 -1.36 -5.55
CA THR A 10 24.25 -0.73 -4.29
C THR A 10 22.80 -1.10 -4.02
N GLU A 11 22.59 -2.14 -3.23
CA GLU A 11 21.29 -2.52 -2.72
C GLU A 11 20.80 -1.40 -1.80
N GLU A 12 19.99 -0.49 -2.36
CA GLU A 12 19.38 0.61 -1.62
C GLU A 12 18.31 0.02 -0.69
N ASN A 13 18.75 -0.40 0.50
CA ASN A 13 17.90 -0.96 1.52
C ASN A 13 17.15 0.16 2.23
N VAL A 14 15.83 0.20 2.07
CA VAL A 14 14.97 1.14 2.79
C VAL A 14 14.82 0.67 4.23
N SER A 15 15.53 1.32 5.15
CA SER A 15 15.42 1.04 6.59
C SER A 15 14.14 1.68 7.15
N MET A 16 13.23 0.86 7.67
CA MET A 16 11.93 1.33 8.16
C MET A 16 11.70 0.92 9.61
N LYS A 17 11.16 1.86 10.40
CA LYS A 17 10.78 1.60 11.80
C LYS A 17 9.35 1.06 11.84
N LEU A 18 9.23 -0.17 12.32
CA LEU A 18 7.96 -0.87 12.48
C LEU A 18 7.77 -1.21 13.96
N LEU A 19 6.63 -0.86 14.54
CA LEU A 19 6.24 -1.37 15.86
C LEU A 19 5.47 -2.67 15.64
N LEU A 20 6.08 -3.77 16.06
CA LEU A 20 5.51 -5.12 15.99
C LEU A 20 5.07 -5.55 17.39
N ASN A 21 3.88 -6.13 17.49
CA ASN A 21 3.50 -6.93 18.63
C ASN A 21 4.01 -8.37 18.41
N GLU A 22 5.12 -8.72 19.04
CA GLU A 22 5.76 -10.05 18.88
C GLU A 22 4.83 -11.21 19.25
N LYS A 23 3.99 -11.04 20.27
CA LYS A 23 3.05 -12.09 20.71
C LYS A 23 1.92 -12.34 19.70
N GLY A 24 1.56 -11.32 18.92
CA GLY A 24 0.48 -11.41 17.95
C GLY A 24 0.96 -11.52 16.49
N ASN A 25 2.27 -11.38 16.25
CA ASN A 25 2.83 -11.18 14.90
C ASN A 25 2.10 -10.09 14.10
N LYS A 26 1.68 -9.03 14.79
CA LYS A 26 0.90 -7.93 14.21
C LYS A 26 1.72 -6.65 14.18
N VAL A 27 1.69 -5.96 13.04
CA VAL A 27 2.18 -4.58 12.94
C VAL A 27 1.17 -3.67 13.63
N LEU A 28 1.62 -2.89 14.61
CA LEU A 28 0.83 -1.92 15.34
C LEU A 28 0.96 -0.51 14.75
N LEU A 29 2.16 -0.15 14.30
CA LEU A 29 2.46 1.16 13.75
C LEU A 29 3.59 1.03 12.73
N ALA A 30 3.48 1.74 11.62
CA ALA A 30 4.56 1.90 10.68
C ALA A 30 4.94 3.39 10.56
N GLY A 31 6.20 3.66 10.23
CA GLY A 31 6.66 5.02 9.97
C GLY A 31 5.82 5.70 8.88
N LYS A 32 5.64 7.01 9.00
CA LYS A 32 4.82 7.82 8.08
C LYS A 32 5.20 7.60 6.61
N ASP A 33 6.50 7.53 6.31
CA ASP A 33 6.98 7.34 4.94
C ASP A 33 6.57 5.97 4.37
N PHE A 34 6.56 4.91 5.18
CA PHE A 34 6.06 3.60 4.74
C PHE A 34 4.55 3.61 4.52
N VAL A 35 3.79 4.27 5.40
CA VAL A 35 2.34 4.39 5.26
C VAL A 35 1.99 5.18 4.00
N ASP A 36 2.70 6.28 3.72
CA ASP A 36 2.54 7.09 2.51
C ASP A 36 2.85 6.25 1.25
N ILE A 37 3.91 5.43 1.27
CA ILE A 37 4.25 4.51 0.17
C ILE A 37 3.20 3.41 0.00
N LEU A 38 2.77 2.75 1.08
CA LEU A 38 1.72 1.72 1.04
C LEU A 38 0.41 2.29 0.50
N CYS A 39 0.00 3.45 1.01
CA CYS A 39 -1.19 4.14 0.51
C CYS A 39 -1.02 4.55 -0.95
N SER A 40 0.16 4.99 -1.39
CA SER A 40 0.42 5.28 -2.81
C SER A 40 0.25 4.05 -3.69
N PHE A 41 0.80 2.90 -3.26
CA PHE A 41 0.60 1.62 -3.94
C PHE A 41 -0.85 1.16 -3.93
N LEU A 42 -1.57 1.40 -2.83
CA LEU A 42 -2.97 1.01 -2.68
C LEU A 42 -3.93 1.98 -3.36
N THR A 43 -3.57 3.24 -3.59
CA THR A 43 -4.46 4.25 -4.18
C THR A 43 -4.91 3.85 -5.59
N MET A 44 -3.99 3.35 -6.41
CA MET A 44 -4.31 2.93 -7.79
C MET A 44 -5.21 1.67 -7.83
N PRO A 45 -4.87 0.56 -7.15
CA PRO A 45 -5.76 -0.59 -6.97
C PRO A 45 -7.10 -0.16 -6.36
N LEU A 46 -7.10 0.62 -5.28
CA LEU A 46 -8.30 0.99 -4.52
C LEU A 46 -9.26 1.85 -5.34
N GLY A 47 -8.76 2.85 -6.06
CA GLY A 47 -9.58 3.65 -6.97
C GLY A 47 -10.13 2.83 -8.15
N THR A 48 -9.38 1.84 -8.62
CA THR A 48 -9.82 0.91 -9.68
C THR A 48 -10.88 -0.05 -9.16
N PHE A 49 -10.67 -0.64 -7.98
CA PHE A 49 -11.65 -1.50 -7.30
C PHE A 49 -12.92 -0.74 -6.97
N ALA A 50 -12.83 0.50 -6.47
CA ALA A 50 -14.00 1.35 -6.21
C ALA A 50 -14.82 1.60 -7.49
N ARG A 51 -14.15 1.95 -8.60
CA ARG A 51 -14.80 2.13 -9.91
C ARG A 51 -15.40 0.83 -10.45
N LEU A 52 -14.71 -0.29 -10.31
CA LEU A 52 -15.19 -1.59 -10.79
C LEU A 52 -16.41 -2.04 -9.99
N VAL A 53 -16.38 -1.85 -8.66
CA VAL A 53 -17.50 -2.09 -7.75
C VAL A 53 -18.71 -1.23 -8.11
N GLU A 54 -18.53 0.07 -8.35
CA GLU A 54 -19.63 0.94 -8.79
C GLU A 54 -20.24 0.50 -10.12
N LYS A 55 -19.40 -0.04 -11.02
CA LYS A 55 -19.80 -0.36 -12.40
C LYS A 55 -20.37 -1.77 -12.56
N GLU A 56 -19.94 -2.73 -11.75
CA GLU A 56 -20.42 -4.12 -11.77
C GLU A 56 -21.53 -4.40 -10.76
N SER A 57 -21.74 -3.54 -9.77
CA SER A 57 -22.82 -3.76 -8.81
C SER A 57 -24.17 -3.42 -9.42
N SER A 58 -24.80 -4.44 -9.99
CA SER A 58 -26.26 -4.49 -10.20
C SER A 58 -27.03 -4.57 -8.87
N ILE A 59 -26.34 -4.54 -7.72
CA ILE A 59 -26.82 -4.84 -6.36
C ILE A 59 -26.45 -3.70 -5.37
N GLY A 60 -26.52 -2.43 -5.79
CA GLY A 60 -26.31 -1.30 -4.87
C GLY A 60 -24.88 -1.20 -4.28
N PRO A 61 -24.64 -0.28 -3.33
CA PRO A 61 -23.28 0.07 -2.91
C PRO A 61 -22.58 -1.11 -2.20
N VAL A 62 -21.57 -1.71 -2.85
CA VAL A 62 -20.76 -2.78 -2.24
C VAL A 62 -19.80 -2.15 -1.25
N THR A 63 -20.03 -2.41 0.03
CA THR A 63 -19.16 -1.98 1.12
C THR A 63 -17.98 -2.95 1.19
N VAL A 64 -16.83 -2.53 0.68
CA VAL A 64 -15.57 -3.30 0.80
C VAL A 64 -15.01 -3.13 2.22
N GLY A 65 -15.75 -3.52 3.25
CA GLY A 65 -15.34 -3.46 4.67
C GLY A 65 -14.61 -2.16 5.07
N CYS A 66 -13.44 -2.31 5.69
CA CYS A 66 -12.58 -1.19 6.10
C CYS A 66 -11.90 -0.44 4.94
N LEU A 67 -11.82 -1.04 3.75
CA LEU A 67 -11.30 -0.37 2.55
C LEU A 67 -12.20 0.79 2.13
N ASN A 68 -13.52 0.71 2.37
CA ASN A 68 -14.42 1.83 2.12
C ASN A 68 -14.09 3.05 3.01
N SER A 69 -13.84 2.83 4.30
CA SER A 69 -13.44 3.90 5.23
C SER A 69 -12.08 4.50 4.88
N LEU A 70 -11.12 3.65 4.50
CA LEU A 70 -9.81 4.10 4.04
C LEU A 70 -9.93 4.93 2.76
N TYR A 71 -10.69 4.44 1.77
CA TYR A 71 -10.93 5.13 0.52
C TYR A 71 -11.58 6.50 0.72
N GLN A 72 -12.61 6.61 1.57
CA GLN A 72 -13.23 7.90 1.89
C GLN A 72 -12.24 8.85 2.56
N SER A 73 -11.46 8.38 3.53
CA SER A 73 -10.46 9.21 4.21
C SER A 73 -9.37 9.75 3.28
N VAL A 74 -9.05 9.04 2.19
CA VAL A 74 -8.10 9.50 1.17
C VAL A 74 -8.78 10.39 0.12
N ARG A 75 -10.04 10.11 -0.23
CA ARG A 75 -10.83 10.91 -1.17
C ARG A 75 -11.18 12.29 -0.60
N ASP A 76 -11.45 12.36 0.70
CA ASP A 76 -11.84 13.59 1.41
C ASP A 76 -10.63 14.44 1.86
N MET A 77 -9.42 14.03 1.46
CA MET A 77 -8.18 14.78 1.65
C MET A 77 -7.99 15.83 0.56
#